data_AF-A0A6N7M561-F1
#
_entry.id   AF-A0A6N7M561-F1
#
_cell.length_a   1.000
_cell.length_b   1.000
_cell.length_c   1.000
_cell.angle_alpha   90.00
_cell.angle_beta   90.00
_cell.angle_gamma   90.00
#
_symmetry.space_group_name_H-M   'P 1'
#
loop_
_entity.id
_entity.type
_entity.pdbx_description
1 polymer ?
#
loop_
_entity_poly.entity_id
_entity_poly.type
_entity_poly.pdbx_seq_one_letter_code
_entity_poly.pdbx_strand_id
1 'polypeptide(L)'
;MRRLLQYLPLRCHQESKRGYMKIKLNGQDIEANQGQTILQLAQEQGIKIPTLCYNSALEAYGGCRLCVVEVNLGRRKKLVTSCNYEVWEGLEIETDSERVHKSRKLTVELLLSRCPGVEILQSLAREYGIQTARFALENDDCILCGLCVRICRERMGVGVADFVGRGADIKVDTPYHRGSDVCISCGACEFVCPTNSIRLKTVYERPPSEQLSEFEMGLKNRPTIYIPFPQALPNVPVIDRTNCVHFNLDTCGICQEACPADAIDYTQEDRIVEIETGAVILSPGFCLYDAVQKPEFGFTTFPNVVNSLQFERILSASGPYLGKVVRPSDLSKPKRIAFIQCVGSRDSENDFCSSVCCMYAIKEAIITKEHEEDIICDIFYMDIRAHGKGFDAYYERAKGLGIEFSRCRPSKVEEIEGTKNLRIGYVDESNQYNTKEFDLVVLSAGLQPPREAEQLAAKFGISLDGNGFAVTRPFDSVSSTRDGVYVSGPFSEPKDIPETVMQASSAAARAMVQLAEARGTEIVEHELPPERNIAGEPPRIGVFICHCGRNIGGIVDVPGVAEYAKTLPHVVYSTDNLYTCSSDTQLSIKERIEEYNLNRVVIASCSPRTHEPLFQDTIREAGLNPHL
;
A
#
# COMPACT_ATOMS: atom_id res chain seq x y z
N MET A 1 27.87 26.87 -29.73
CA MET A 1 27.49 28.12 -29.01
C MET A 1 26.64 27.71 -27.81
N ARG A 2 27.16 27.24 -26.67
CA ARG A 2 27.86 27.95 -25.57
C ARG A 2 27.23 29.29 -25.15
N ARG A 3 26.19 29.26 -24.32
CA ARG A 3 25.80 30.24 -23.28
C ARG A 3 25.06 29.48 -22.16
N LEU A 4 25.68 29.27 -21.00
CA LEU A 4 25.58 30.10 -19.77
C LEU A 4 24.17 30.11 -19.17
N LEU A 5 23.88 29.15 -18.28
CA LEU A 5 23.04 29.34 -17.09
C LEU A 5 23.65 28.51 -15.95
N GLN A 6 24.20 29.22 -14.97
CA GLN A 6 24.62 28.70 -13.68
C GLN A 6 23.40 28.13 -12.96
N TYR A 7 23.34 26.81 -12.76
CA TYR A 7 22.46 26.22 -11.76
C TYR A 7 23.24 26.11 -10.45
N LEU A 8 22.72 26.79 -9.43
CA LEU A 8 23.18 26.71 -8.05
C LEU A 8 23.12 25.27 -7.54
N PRO A 9 24.07 24.82 -6.71
CA PRO A 9 23.93 23.53 -6.04
C PRO A 9 22.83 23.62 -4.99
N LEU A 10 21.72 22.91 -5.24
CA LEU A 10 20.73 22.58 -4.21
C LEU A 10 21.45 21.72 -3.17
N ARG A 11 21.66 22.30 -1.99
CA ARG A 11 22.33 21.64 -0.87
C ARG A 11 21.40 20.58 -0.29
N CYS A 12 21.60 19.32 -0.68
CA CYS A 12 21.29 18.19 0.19
C CYS A 12 21.94 18.41 1.56
N HIS A 13 21.26 17.96 2.61
CA HIS A 13 21.78 17.84 3.97
C HIS A 13 23.00 16.90 3.98
N GLN A 14 24.15 17.39 3.51
CA GLN A 14 25.43 16.88 3.93
C GLN A 14 25.53 17.12 5.44
N GLU A 15 25.75 16.05 6.20
CA GLU A 15 26.41 16.05 7.51
C GLU A 15 27.81 16.65 7.38
N SER A 16 27.86 17.92 7.00
CA SER A 16 29.01 18.78 7.21
C SER A 16 29.10 18.99 8.71
N LYS A 17 30.30 18.85 9.27
CA LYS A 17 30.66 19.26 10.63
C LYS A 17 30.18 20.71 10.86
N ARG A 18 28.93 20.90 11.28
CA ARG A 18 28.33 22.22 11.52
C ARG A 18 28.64 22.60 12.95
N GLY A 19 29.25 23.77 13.14
CA GLY A 19 29.45 24.32 14.47
C GLY A 19 28.10 24.52 15.14
N TYR A 20 27.96 23.98 16.36
CA TYR A 20 26.82 24.26 17.22
C TYR A 20 26.88 25.73 17.65
N MET A 21 25.74 26.43 17.53
CA MET A 21 25.58 27.80 17.99
C MET A 21 24.67 27.85 19.21
N LYS A 22 24.96 28.74 20.15
CA LYS A 22 24.11 28.98 21.32
C LYS A 22 23.14 30.10 21.04
N ILE A 23 21.87 29.82 21.25
CA ILE A 23 20.77 30.77 21.10
C ILE A 23 19.79 30.63 22.27
N LYS A 24 18.93 31.63 22.45
CA LYS A 24 17.84 31.55 23.43
C LYS A 24 16.50 31.46 22.75
N LEU A 25 15.72 30.44 23.09
CA LEU A 25 14.35 30.27 22.63
C LEU A 25 13.42 30.25 23.86
N ASN A 26 12.52 31.21 23.96
CA ASN A 26 11.62 31.38 25.11
C ASN A 26 12.34 31.39 26.47
N GLY A 27 13.55 31.96 26.50
CA GLY A 27 14.38 32.06 27.70
C GLY A 27 15.23 30.82 28.02
N GLN A 28 15.14 29.75 27.22
CA GLN A 28 15.96 28.54 27.36
C GLN A 28 17.15 28.61 26.40
N ASP A 29 18.35 28.27 26.88
CA ASP A 29 19.55 28.13 26.04
C ASP A 29 19.47 26.82 25.25
N ILE A 30 19.54 26.91 23.92
CA ILE A 30 19.41 25.78 22.99
C ILE A 30 20.60 25.80 22.02
N GLU A 31 21.07 24.61 21.66
CA GLU A 31 22.05 24.43 20.60
C GLU A 31 21.36 24.31 19.24
N ALA A 32 21.79 25.12 18.28
CA ALA A 32 21.23 25.14 16.94
C ALA A 32 22.28 24.88 15.88
N ASN A 33 21.86 24.25 14.79
CA ASN A 33 22.73 23.96 13.66
C ASN A 33 22.88 25.18 12.76
N GLN A 34 24.09 25.39 12.22
CA GLN A 34 24.33 26.47 11.27
C GLN A 34 23.46 26.33 10.01
N GLY A 35 22.80 27.43 9.63
CA GLY A 35 21.86 27.49 8.48
C GLY A 35 20.46 26.93 8.76
N GLN A 36 20.16 26.54 10.00
CA GLN A 36 18.81 26.14 10.40
C GLN A 36 17.89 27.36 10.53
N THR A 37 16.61 27.21 10.18
CA THR A 37 15.61 28.27 10.37
C THR A 37 15.00 28.20 11.77
N ILE A 38 14.46 29.32 12.27
CA ILE A 38 13.77 29.35 13.57
C ILE A 38 12.62 28.32 13.62
N LEU A 39 11.90 28.10 12.51
CA LEU A 39 10.80 27.13 12.47
C LEU A 39 11.29 25.69 12.63
N GLN A 40 12.35 25.30 11.94
CA GLN A 40 12.94 23.96 12.04
C GLN A 40 13.42 23.70 13.48
N LEU A 41 14.10 24.68 14.07
CA LEU A 41 14.54 24.61 15.46
C LEU A 41 13.35 24.45 16.41
N ALA A 42 12.29 25.25 16.24
CA ALA A 42 11.12 25.16 17.08
C ALA A 42 10.44 23.77 16.98
N GLN A 43 10.41 23.18 15.79
CA GLN A 43 9.86 21.84 15.57
C GLN A 43 10.69 20.74 16.27
N GLU A 44 12.01 20.81 16.23
CA GLU A 44 12.91 19.88 16.94
C GLU A 44 12.71 19.93 18.46
N GLN A 45 12.36 21.10 19.00
CA GLN A 45 12.13 21.32 20.43
C GLN A 45 10.66 21.12 20.84
N GLY A 46 9.80 20.67 19.92
CA GLY A 46 8.37 20.45 20.19
C GLY A 46 7.55 21.73 20.39
N ILE A 47 8.07 22.89 20.00
CA ILE A 47 7.39 24.19 20.11
C ILE A 47 6.52 24.43 18.88
N LYS A 48 5.21 24.52 19.10
CA LYS A 48 4.23 24.75 18.03
C LYS A 48 4.26 26.21 17.54
N ILE A 49 4.66 26.41 16.29
CA ILE A 49 4.49 27.67 15.56
C ILE A 49 3.51 27.42 14.39
N PRO A 50 2.38 28.12 14.30
CA PRO A 50 1.39 27.86 13.26
C PRO A 50 1.90 28.29 11.87
N THR A 51 1.66 27.45 10.87
CA THR A 51 2.01 27.71 9.47
C THR A 51 0.94 27.18 8.54
N LEU A 52 0.58 27.95 7.50
CA LEU A 52 -0.31 27.48 6.43
C LEU A 52 0.38 27.39 5.06
N CYS A 53 1.47 28.12 4.84
CA CYS A 53 2.20 28.15 3.56
C CYS A 53 3.56 27.43 3.61
N TYR A 54 3.84 26.68 4.68
CA TYR A 54 5.10 25.96 4.83
C TYR A 54 4.89 24.50 4.45
N ASN A 55 5.81 23.99 3.63
CA ASN A 55 5.91 22.58 3.28
C ASN A 55 7.41 22.27 3.16
N SER A 56 7.87 21.17 3.78
CA SER A 56 9.30 20.80 3.79
C SER A 56 9.84 20.50 2.40
N ALA A 57 8.98 20.10 1.46
CA ALA A 57 9.36 19.88 0.07
C ALA A 57 9.47 21.18 -0.74
N LEU A 58 9.31 22.38 -0.16
CA LEU A 58 9.41 23.65 -0.88
C LEU A 58 10.33 24.62 -0.15
N GLU A 59 10.95 25.56 -0.87
CA GLU A 59 11.75 26.61 -0.23
C GLU A 59 10.85 27.47 0.69
N ALA A 60 11.39 28.02 1.78
CA ALA A 60 10.57 28.81 2.68
C ALA A 60 10.32 30.22 2.14
N TYR A 61 9.06 30.57 1.88
CA TYR A 61 8.67 31.87 1.32
C TYR A 61 8.10 32.87 2.34
N GLY A 62 7.51 32.40 3.44
CA GLY A 62 6.92 33.27 4.47
C GLY A 62 5.67 34.03 4.03
N GLY A 63 4.90 33.49 3.08
CA GLY A 63 3.73 34.13 2.49
C GLY A 63 2.55 34.34 3.45
N CYS A 64 2.18 33.31 4.24
CA CYS A 64 0.99 33.38 5.10
C CYS A 64 1.15 34.26 6.36
N ARG A 65 2.39 34.60 6.75
CA ARG A 65 2.73 35.42 7.95
C ARG A 65 2.21 34.91 9.30
N LEU A 66 1.66 33.71 9.38
CA LEU A 66 1.29 33.07 10.65
C LEU A 66 2.50 32.66 11.50
N CYS A 67 3.60 32.32 10.83
CA CYS A 67 4.83 31.85 11.46
C CYS A 67 5.65 32.97 12.14
N VAL A 68 5.05 34.13 12.37
CA VAL A 68 5.75 35.28 12.95
C VAL A 68 6.17 34.99 14.39
N VAL A 69 7.41 35.38 14.72
CA VAL A 69 8.03 35.31 16.04
C VAL A 69 8.73 36.64 16.33
N GLU A 70 9.00 36.93 17.59
CA GLU A 70 9.74 38.12 17.99
C GLU A 70 11.20 37.77 18.23
N VAL A 71 12.12 38.50 17.59
CA VAL A 71 13.56 38.37 17.81
C VAL A 71 14.12 39.61 18.49
N ASN A 72 15.03 39.39 19.44
CA ASN A 72 15.72 40.45 20.17
C ASN A 72 17.09 40.72 19.53
N LEU A 73 17.26 41.90 18.95
CA LEU A 73 18.52 42.35 18.33
C LEU A 73 19.25 43.33 19.26
N GLY A 74 19.38 42.97 20.54
CA GLY A 74 19.97 43.81 21.59
C GLY A 74 19.07 44.97 22.02
N ARG A 75 19.16 46.13 21.32
CA ARG A 75 18.38 47.34 21.67
C ARG A 75 17.01 47.44 20.97
N ARG A 76 16.67 46.50 20.08
CA ARG A 76 15.43 46.53 19.28
C ARG A 76 14.80 45.14 19.19
N LYS A 77 13.49 45.05 19.47
CA LYS A 77 12.66 43.86 19.22
C LYS A 77 11.97 43.96 17.86
N LYS A 78 12.11 42.93 17.02
CA LYS A 78 11.53 42.88 15.66
C LYS A 78 10.70 41.62 15.47
N LEU A 79 9.55 41.75 14.79
CA LEU A 79 8.79 40.60 14.32
C LEU A 79 9.38 40.09 12.99
N VAL A 80 9.66 38.79 12.93
CA VAL A 80 10.21 38.11 11.74
C VAL A 80 9.45 36.82 11.48
N THR A 81 9.48 36.33 10.25
CA THR A 81 8.90 35.03 9.87
C THR A 81 9.85 33.90 10.23
N SER A 82 9.44 32.98 11.09
CA SER A 82 10.31 31.89 11.55
C SER A 82 10.72 30.91 10.45
N CYS A 83 9.89 30.75 9.42
CA CYS A 83 10.12 29.73 8.39
C CYS A 83 11.32 30.00 7.48
N ASN A 84 11.73 31.26 7.31
CA ASN A 84 12.82 31.66 6.41
C ASN A 84 13.88 32.54 7.10
N TYR A 85 13.83 32.65 8.43
CA TYR A 85 14.80 33.40 9.20
C TYR A 85 15.80 32.43 9.81
N GLU A 86 17.06 32.53 9.39
CA GLU A 86 18.16 31.70 9.87
C GLU A 86 18.60 32.07 11.28
N VAL A 87 18.95 31.06 12.07
CA VAL A 87 19.51 31.24 13.42
C VAL A 87 21.00 31.60 13.36
N TRP A 88 21.45 32.44 14.28
CA TRP A 88 22.84 32.87 14.42
C TRP A 88 23.20 33.05 15.91
N GLU A 89 24.49 32.99 16.23
CA GLU A 89 25.03 32.98 17.60
C GLU A 89 24.52 34.16 18.45
N GLY A 90 23.91 33.87 19.60
CA GLY A 90 23.39 34.88 20.52
C GLY A 90 22.03 35.47 20.15
N LEU A 91 21.33 34.90 19.16
CA LEU A 91 19.95 35.25 18.84
C LEU A 91 19.00 34.86 19.98
N GLU A 92 18.17 35.79 20.45
CA GLU A 92 17.08 35.50 21.39
C GLU A 92 15.72 35.61 20.69
N ILE A 93 14.87 34.61 20.89
CA ILE A 93 13.60 34.41 20.19
C ILE A 93 12.48 34.22 21.22
N GLU A 94 11.39 34.96 21.07
CA GLU A 94 10.13 34.77 21.79
C GLU A 94 9.05 34.33 20.78
N THR A 95 8.51 33.12 20.98
CA THR A 95 7.50 32.55 20.06
C THR A 95 6.07 32.93 20.41
N ASP A 96 5.85 33.46 21.62
CA ASP A 96 4.51 33.71 22.19
C ASP A 96 4.42 35.04 22.97
N SER A 97 5.15 36.07 22.52
CA SER A 97 5.01 37.40 23.12
C SER A 97 3.65 38.03 22.81
N GLU A 98 3.18 38.97 23.65
CA GLU A 98 1.89 39.66 23.43
C GLU A 98 1.80 40.29 22.02
N ARG A 99 2.94 40.75 21.50
CA ARG A 99 3.06 41.36 20.18
C ARG A 99 2.98 40.32 19.06
N VAL A 100 3.54 39.12 19.26
CA VAL A 100 3.35 37.97 18.35
C VAL A 100 1.88 37.57 18.33
N HIS A 101 1.26 37.42 19.50
CA HIS A 101 -0.13 37.00 19.62
C HIS A 101 -1.09 37.99 18.93
N LYS A 102 -0.87 39.31 19.10
CA LYS A 102 -1.63 40.37 18.39
C LYS A 102 -1.42 40.29 16.87
N SER A 103 -0.19 40.08 16.41
CA SER A 103 0.12 39.97 14.98
C SER A 103 -0.57 38.75 14.36
N ARG A 104 -0.45 37.57 14.98
CA ARG A 104 -1.08 36.34 14.49
C ARG A 104 -2.59 36.46 14.51
N LYS A 105 -3.19 37.03 15.57
CA LYS A 105 -4.62 37.29 15.65
C LYS A 105 -5.12 38.13 14.48
N LEU A 106 -4.42 39.23 14.16
CA LEU A 106 -4.77 40.07 13.00
C LEU A 106 -4.67 39.29 11.68
N THR A 107 -3.62 38.49 11.50
CA THR A 107 -3.45 37.66 10.29
C THR A 107 -4.56 36.62 10.16
N VAL A 108 -4.89 35.89 11.23
CA VAL A 108 -6.00 34.92 11.24
C VAL A 108 -7.31 35.61 10.90
N GLU A 109 -7.56 36.79 11.47
CA GLU A 109 -8.79 37.55 11.22
C GLU A 109 -8.91 38.00 9.76
N LEU A 110 -7.81 38.43 9.13
CA LEU A 110 -7.78 38.78 7.69
C LEU A 110 -8.02 37.55 6.81
N LEU A 111 -7.37 36.43 7.12
CA LEU A 111 -7.55 35.17 6.39
C LEU A 111 -8.98 34.63 6.54
N LEU A 112 -9.55 34.69 7.75
CA LEU A 112 -10.93 34.30 8.03
C LEU A 112 -11.93 35.20 7.32
N SER A 113 -11.65 36.51 7.23
CA SER A 113 -12.50 37.44 6.50
C SER A 113 -12.59 37.09 5.03
N ARG A 114 -11.48 36.67 4.42
CA ARG A 114 -11.46 36.22 3.03
C ARG A 114 -12.15 34.86 2.83
N CYS A 115 -11.85 33.93 3.73
CA CYS A 115 -12.25 32.52 3.63
C CYS A 115 -13.03 32.03 4.85
N PRO A 116 -14.27 32.53 5.08
CA PRO A 116 -15.03 32.22 6.30
C PRO A 116 -15.48 30.76 6.39
N GLY A 117 -15.64 30.07 5.25
CA GLY A 117 -16.10 28.69 5.17
C GLY A 117 -15.03 27.62 5.44
N VAL A 118 -13.76 28.00 5.60
CA VAL A 118 -12.65 27.04 5.69
C VAL A 118 -12.41 26.59 7.14
N GLU A 119 -12.49 25.28 7.39
CA GLU A 119 -12.44 24.69 8.73
C GLU A 119 -11.13 24.97 9.50
N ILE A 120 -9.97 24.89 8.82
CA ILE A 120 -8.68 25.17 9.48
C ILE A 120 -8.59 26.62 9.98
N LEU A 121 -9.19 27.56 9.25
CA LEU A 121 -9.22 28.97 9.66
C LEU A 121 -10.21 29.22 10.79
N GLN A 122 -11.36 28.52 10.80
CA GLN A 122 -12.29 28.57 11.92
C GLN A 122 -11.66 27.99 13.20
N SER A 123 -10.86 26.93 13.07
CA SER A 123 -10.10 26.35 14.19
C SER A 123 -9.09 27.35 14.75
N LEU A 124 -8.28 27.96 13.88
CA LEU A 124 -7.34 29.03 14.27
C LEU A 124 -8.08 30.24 14.87
N ALA A 125 -9.23 30.62 14.34
CA ALA A 125 -10.02 31.73 14.87
C ALA A 125 -10.47 31.48 16.31
N ARG A 126 -10.89 30.25 16.63
CA ARG A 126 -11.20 29.83 18.01
C ARG A 126 -9.97 29.89 18.91
N GLU A 127 -8.81 29.42 18.44
CA GLU A 127 -7.53 29.48 19.17
C GLU A 127 -7.14 30.92 19.55
N TYR A 128 -7.36 31.89 18.65
CA TYR A 128 -7.04 33.30 18.89
C TYR A 128 -8.20 34.14 19.48
N GLY A 129 -9.32 33.51 19.84
CA GLY A 129 -10.49 34.17 20.43
C GLY A 129 -11.11 35.22 19.50
N ILE A 130 -11.33 34.85 18.24
CA ILE A 130 -12.00 35.65 17.22
C ILE A 130 -13.42 35.08 17.06
N GLN A 131 -14.44 35.85 17.44
CA GLN A 131 -15.85 35.44 17.31
C GLN A 131 -16.45 35.89 15.97
N THR A 132 -16.10 37.10 15.52
CA THR A 132 -16.51 37.69 14.24
C THR A 132 -15.34 38.46 13.66
N ALA A 133 -15.16 38.40 12.33
CA ALA A 133 -14.14 39.21 11.66
C ALA A 133 -14.61 40.67 11.60
N ARG A 134 -13.70 41.61 11.90
CA ARG A 134 -13.96 43.07 11.77
C ARG A 134 -13.93 43.58 10.33
N PHE A 135 -13.38 42.77 9.42
CA PHE A 135 -13.23 43.11 8.01
C PHE A 135 -14.43 42.62 7.20
N ALA A 136 -14.60 43.17 6.00
CA ALA A 136 -15.67 42.73 5.11
C ALA A 136 -15.46 41.28 4.69
N LEU A 137 -16.49 40.44 4.89
CA LEU A 137 -16.43 39.04 4.52
C LEU A 137 -16.43 38.90 2.99
N GLU A 138 -15.48 38.14 2.48
CA GLU A 138 -15.48 37.63 1.11
C GLU A 138 -16.01 36.18 1.12
N ASN A 139 -16.21 35.61 -0.07
CA ASN A 139 -16.66 34.23 -0.23
C ASN A 139 -15.67 33.44 -1.08
N ASP A 140 -14.39 33.52 -0.71
CA ASP A 140 -13.30 32.76 -1.33
C ASP A 140 -12.97 31.54 -0.47
N ASP A 141 -12.30 30.55 -1.03
CA ASP A 141 -11.74 29.41 -0.31
C ASP A 141 -10.20 29.34 -0.42
N CYS A 142 -9.59 30.22 -1.22
CA CYS A 142 -8.15 30.32 -1.41
C CYS A 142 -7.51 31.41 -0.54
N ILE A 143 -6.58 31.01 0.33
CA ILE A 143 -5.77 31.93 1.15
C ILE A 143 -4.53 32.49 0.44
N LEU A 144 -4.38 32.24 -0.88
CA LEU A 144 -3.25 32.70 -1.69
C LEU A 144 -1.87 32.34 -1.12
N CYS A 145 -1.75 31.16 -0.49
CA CYS A 145 -0.49 30.72 0.13
C CYS A 145 0.61 30.39 -0.89
N GLY A 146 0.25 30.12 -2.15
CA GLY A 146 1.16 29.80 -3.23
C GLY A 146 1.72 28.38 -3.23
N LEU A 147 1.37 27.52 -2.26
CA LEU A 147 1.88 26.15 -2.19
C LEU A 147 1.62 25.36 -3.48
N CYS A 148 0.42 25.49 -4.04
CA CYS A 148 0.02 24.86 -5.30
C CYS A 148 0.81 25.35 -6.53
N VAL A 149 1.03 26.65 -6.65
CA VAL A 149 1.84 27.26 -7.71
C VAL A 149 3.28 26.77 -7.62
N ARG A 150 3.81 26.77 -6.40
CA ARG A 150 5.20 26.43 -6.11
C ARG A 150 5.47 24.95 -6.25
N ILE A 151 4.61 24.06 -5.74
CA ILE A 151 4.77 22.61 -5.95
C ILE A 151 4.71 22.24 -7.43
N CYS A 152 3.82 22.90 -8.19
CA CYS A 152 3.68 22.65 -9.62
C CYS A 152 4.93 23.10 -10.41
N ARG A 153 5.54 24.23 -10.04
CA ARG A 153 6.73 24.78 -10.71
C ARG A 153 8.05 24.20 -10.19
N GLU A 154 8.28 24.27 -8.88
CA GLU A 154 9.56 23.96 -8.23
C GLU A 154 9.81 22.45 -8.13
N ARG A 155 8.76 21.63 -7.96
CA ARG A 155 8.92 20.18 -7.75
C ARG A 155 8.40 19.30 -8.86
N MET A 156 7.27 19.65 -9.47
CA MET A 156 6.73 18.89 -10.59
C MET A 156 7.27 19.34 -11.95
N GLY A 157 7.95 20.49 -12.03
CA GLY A 157 8.54 21.00 -13.27
C GLY A 157 7.55 21.46 -14.34
N VAL A 158 6.24 21.47 -14.06
CA VAL A 158 5.18 21.74 -15.04
C VAL A 158 4.77 23.21 -15.05
N GLY A 159 4.57 23.81 -13.87
CA GLY A 159 4.25 25.23 -13.71
C GLY A 159 2.90 25.69 -14.29
N VAL A 160 1.86 24.84 -14.24
CA VAL A 160 0.52 25.11 -14.79
C VAL A 160 -0.31 26.11 -13.97
N ALA A 161 -0.20 26.07 -12.64
CA ALA A 161 -0.88 27.01 -11.76
C ALA A 161 0.01 28.23 -11.50
N ASP A 162 -0.55 29.43 -11.56
CA ASP A 162 0.16 30.68 -11.24
C ASP A 162 -0.75 31.69 -10.54
N PHE A 163 -0.15 32.77 -10.00
CA PHE A 163 -0.89 33.93 -9.54
C PHE A 163 -1.27 34.82 -10.73
N VAL A 164 -2.57 35.05 -10.91
CA VAL A 164 -3.12 35.93 -11.96
C VAL A 164 -3.81 37.12 -11.29
N GLY A 165 -3.67 38.31 -11.88
CA GLY A 165 -4.18 39.56 -11.33
C GLY A 165 -3.14 40.35 -10.54
N ARG A 166 -3.55 41.46 -9.91
CA ARG A 166 -2.70 42.32 -9.07
C ARG A 166 -3.52 42.90 -7.92
N GLY A 167 -2.85 43.20 -6.80
CA GLY A 167 -3.49 43.82 -5.64
C GLY A 167 -4.54 42.91 -5.00
N ALA A 168 -5.75 43.43 -4.79
CA ALA A 168 -6.86 42.70 -4.19
C ALA A 168 -7.45 41.62 -5.12
N ASP A 169 -7.24 41.76 -6.44
CA ASP A 169 -7.81 40.86 -7.46
C ASP A 169 -6.91 39.66 -7.78
N ILE A 170 -5.88 39.39 -6.94
CA ILE A 170 -5.00 38.24 -7.12
C ILE A 170 -5.80 36.96 -6.85
N LYS A 171 -5.68 36.01 -7.77
CA LYS A 171 -6.19 34.63 -7.64
C LYS A 171 -5.16 33.63 -8.14
N VAL A 172 -5.25 32.40 -7.64
CA VAL A 172 -4.52 31.28 -8.25
C VAL A 172 -5.35 30.77 -9.42
N ASP A 173 -4.77 30.71 -10.60
CA ASP A 173 -5.46 30.31 -11.83
C ASP A 173 -4.47 29.74 -12.85
N THR A 174 -4.96 29.22 -13.96
CA THR A 174 -4.14 28.83 -15.11
C THR A 174 -4.01 29.98 -16.11
N PRO A 175 -2.97 29.99 -16.97
CA PRO A 175 -2.88 30.94 -18.07
C PRO A 175 -4.16 30.97 -18.91
N TYR A 176 -4.67 32.17 -19.18
CA TYR A 176 -5.90 32.42 -19.96
C TYR A 176 -7.20 31.81 -19.38
N HIS A 177 -7.22 31.40 -18.11
CA HIS A 177 -8.40 30.78 -17.47
C HIS A 177 -8.88 29.50 -18.18
N ARG A 178 -7.95 28.74 -18.76
CA ARG A 178 -8.24 27.48 -19.47
C ARG A 178 -7.39 26.33 -18.94
N GLY A 179 -7.93 25.12 -19.01
CA GLY A 179 -7.13 23.91 -18.81
C GLY A 179 -5.95 23.91 -19.79
N SER A 180 -4.79 23.51 -19.28
CA SER A 180 -3.54 23.39 -20.03
C SER A 180 -3.30 21.93 -20.34
N ASP A 181 -3.06 21.61 -21.61
CA ASP A 181 -2.69 20.26 -22.04
C ASP A 181 -1.36 19.77 -21.46
N VAL A 182 -0.57 20.69 -20.88
CA VAL A 182 0.70 20.42 -20.20
C VAL A 182 0.48 19.86 -18.79
N CYS A 183 -0.73 20.02 -18.22
CA CYS A 183 -1.06 19.44 -16.92
C CYS A 183 -0.99 17.91 -16.97
N ILE A 184 -0.10 17.32 -16.18
CA ILE A 184 0.05 15.86 -16.02
C ILE A 184 -0.90 15.27 -14.97
N SER A 185 -1.78 16.09 -14.38
CA SER A 185 -2.75 15.68 -13.36
C SER A 185 -2.13 14.89 -12.18
N CYS A 186 -0.95 15.31 -11.70
CA CYS A 186 -0.21 14.59 -10.65
C CYS A 186 -0.79 14.67 -9.23
N GLY A 187 -1.83 15.47 -8.96
CA GLY A 187 -2.39 15.57 -7.61
C GLY A 187 -1.65 16.51 -6.64
N ALA A 188 -0.39 16.86 -6.92
CA ALA A 188 0.47 17.52 -5.94
C ALA A 188 -0.08 18.87 -5.43
N CYS A 189 -0.69 19.67 -6.29
CA CYS A 189 -1.26 20.97 -5.94
C CYS A 189 -2.50 20.89 -5.03
N GLU A 190 -3.31 19.85 -5.19
CA GLU A 190 -4.46 19.54 -4.32
C GLU A 190 -3.97 19.02 -2.97
N PHE A 191 -3.00 18.10 -2.97
CA PHE A 191 -2.44 17.52 -1.75
C PHE A 191 -1.80 18.56 -0.81
N VAL A 192 -1.07 19.54 -1.35
CA VAL A 192 -0.44 20.60 -0.52
C VAL A 192 -1.40 21.74 -0.14
N CYS A 193 -2.65 21.73 -0.60
CA CYS A 193 -3.59 22.83 -0.37
C CYS A 193 -4.14 22.78 1.07
N PRO A 194 -3.83 23.75 1.94
CA PRO A 194 -4.28 23.71 3.33
C PRO A 194 -5.78 23.97 3.51
N THR A 195 -6.44 24.49 2.47
CA THR A 195 -7.87 24.87 2.51
C THR A 195 -8.75 24.01 1.61
N ASN A 196 -8.18 23.03 0.89
CA ASN A 196 -8.88 22.24 -0.12
C ASN A 196 -9.62 23.09 -1.18
N SER A 197 -9.08 24.27 -1.50
CA SER A 197 -9.56 25.18 -2.55
C SER A 197 -9.28 24.61 -3.95
N ILE A 198 -8.12 23.98 -4.13
CA ILE A 198 -7.84 23.26 -5.38
C ILE A 198 -8.41 21.86 -5.28
N ARG A 199 -9.27 21.52 -6.22
CA ARG A 199 -9.86 20.19 -6.39
C ARG A 199 -9.71 19.80 -7.85
N LEU A 200 -8.76 18.92 -8.17
CA LEU A 200 -8.47 18.56 -9.57
C LEU A 200 -9.71 18.01 -10.27
N LYS A 201 -10.54 17.24 -9.55
CA LYS A 201 -11.79 16.65 -10.05
C LYS A 201 -12.83 17.68 -10.50
N THR A 202 -12.75 18.93 -10.05
CA THR A 202 -13.70 20.00 -10.43
C THR A 202 -13.10 21.04 -11.38
N VAL A 203 -11.77 21.06 -11.55
CA VAL A 203 -11.06 22.12 -12.30
C VAL A 203 -10.46 21.61 -13.62
N TYR A 204 -10.14 20.31 -13.72
CA TYR A 204 -9.58 19.71 -14.94
C TYR A 204 -10.45 18.56 -15.44
N GLU A 205 -10.63 18.48 -16.76
CA GLU A 205 -11.33 17.36 -17.43
C GLU A 205 -10.56 16.04 -17.32
N ARG A 206 -9.23 16.09 -17.19
CA ARG A 206 -8.40 14.91 -16.98
C ARG A 206 -8.36 14.56 -15.50
N PRO A 207 -8.94 13.42 -15.07
CA PRO A 207 -8.83 12.98 -13.68
C PRO A 207 -7.35 12.83 -13.32
N PRO A 208 -6.98 12.99 -12.03
CA PRO A 208 -5.65 12.62 -11.56
C PRO A 208 -5.28 11.24 -12.08
N SER A 209 -4.00 11.00 -12.39
CA SER A 209 -3.54 9.64 -12.63
C SER A 209 -3.68 8.87 -11.30
N GLU A 210 -4.86 8.31 -11.04
CA GLU A 210 -5.10 7.45 -9.91
C GLU A 210 -4.25 6.19 -10.17
N GLN A 211 -3.11 6.12 -9.49
CA GLN A 211 -2.26 4.93 -9.53
C GLN A 211 -2.93 3.88 -8.67
N LEU A 212 -3.78 3.08 -9.30
CA LEU A 212 -4.45 2.01 -8.62
C LEU A 212 -3.47 0.86 -8.37
N SER A 213 -3.53 0.28 -7.17
CA SER A 213 -2.70 -0.86 -6.81
C SER A 213 -3.15 -2.11 -7.59
N GLU A 214 -2.20 -2.71 -8.30
CA GLU A 214 -2.38 -3.96 -9.03
C GLU A 214 -2.62 -5.12 -8.05
N PHE A 215 -1.89 -5.12 -6.92
CA PHE A 215 -2.06 -6.11 -5.86
C PHE A 215 -3.42 -6.02 -5.17
N GLU A 216 -3.95 -4.80 -4.98
CA GLU A 216 -5.29 -4.58 -4.44
C GLU A 216 -6.40 -4.60 -5.51
N MET A 217 -6.11 -5.11 -6.71
CA MET A 217 -7.09 -5.29 -7.79
C MET A 217 -7.87 -4.02 -8.14
N GLY A 218 -7.22 -2.86 -8.05
CA GLY A 218 -7.82 -1.57 -8.36
C GLY A 218 -8.68 -0.95 -7.26
N LEU A 219 -8.79 -1.57 -6.09
CA LEU A 219 -9.67 -1.09 -5.00
C LEU A 219 -9.07 0.06 -4.18
N LYS A 220 -7.76 0.30 -4.30
CA LYS A 220 -7.04 1.30 -3.52
C LYS A 220 -5.92 1.93 -4.36
N ASN A 221 -5.70 3.22 -4.16
CA ASN A 221 -4.56 3.95 -4.71
C ASN A 221 -3.26 3.53 -4.03
N ARG A 222 -2.17 3.45 -4.80
CA ARG A 222 -0.80 3.31 -4.31
C ARG A 222 0.06 4.51 -4.73
N PRO A 223 1.12 4.83 -3.96
CA PRO A 223 2.15 5.76 -4.41
C PRO A 223 3.02 5.17 -5.55
N THR A 224 3.79 6.04 -6.20
CA THR A 224 4.72 5.66 -7.29
C THR A 224 5.96 4.92 -6.79
N ILE A 225 6.45 5.28 -5.59
CA ILE A 225 7.41 4.46 -4.84
C ILE A 225 6.63 3.65 -3.82
N TYR A 226 6.67 2.33 -3.91
CA TYR A 226 5.81 1.45 -3.11
C TYR A 226 6.45 0.10 -2.85
N ILE A 227 5.97 -0.59 -1.82
CA ILE A 227 6.20 -2.02 -1.61
C ILE A 227 4.93 -2.72 -2.11
N PRO A 228 5.02 -3.78 -2.94
CA PRO A 228 3.84 -4.42 -3.54
C PRO A 228 2.77 -4.82 -2.53
N PHE A 229 3.20 -5.41 -1.40
CA PHE A 229 2.36 -5.74 -0.26
C PHE A 229 3.21 -5.86 1.01
N PRO A 230 2.64 -5.79 2.23
CA PRO A 230 3.41 -5.66 3.47
C PRO A 230 4.38 -6.82 3.78
N GLN A 231 4.21 -7.99 3.16
CA GLN A 231 5.05 -9.17 3.35
C GLN A 231 5.79 -9.57 2.07
N ALA A 232 6.03 -8.61 1.17
CA ALA A 232 6.79 -8.88 -0.05
C ALA A 232 8.17 -9.47 0.27
N LEU A 233 8.62 -10.42 -0.55
CA LEU A 233 9.95 -11.02 -0.41
C LEU A 233 10.68 -10.95 -1.76
N PRO A 234 11.80 -10.21 -1.87
CA PRO A 234 12.39 -9.33 -0.84
C PRO A 234 11.47 -8.16 -0.46
N ASN A 235 11.50 -7.73 0.81
CA ASN A 235 10.70 -6.59 1.28
C ASN A 235 11.37 -5.25 0.96
N VAL A 236 11.50 -4.96 -0.33
CA VAL A 236 12.17 -3.77 -0.84
C VAL A 236 11.20 -2.89 -1.61
N PRO A 237 11.26 -1.56 -1.45
CA PRO A 237 10.44 -0.65 -2.24
C PRO A 237 10.92 -0.62 -3.69
N VAL A 238 9.97 -0.45 -4.60
CA VAL A 238 10.22 -0.27 -6.04
C VAL A 238 9.66 1.07 -6.51
N ILE A 239 10.29 1.65 -7.53
CA ILE A 239 9.81 2.88 -8.17
C ILE A 239 9.17 2.50 -9.51
N ASP A 240 7.89 2.82 -9.66
CA ASP A 240 7.18 2.73 -10.93
C ASP A 240 7.71 3.80 -11.90
N ARG A 241 8.63 3.40 -12.78
CA ARG A 241 9.27 4.29 -13.75
C ARG A 241 8.28 4.95 -14.70
N THR A 242 7.21 4.26 -15.07
CA THR A 242 6.22 4.75 -16.04
C THR A 242 5.50 5.99 -15.53
N ASN A 243 5.23 6.04 -14.22
CA ASN A 243 4.50 7.15 -13.61
C ASN A 243 5.39 8.10 -12.80
N CYS A 244 6.67 7.81 -12.64
CA CYS A 244 7.59 8.64 -11.87
C CYS A 244 7.91 9.96 -12.57
N VAL A 245 7.63 11.07 -11.89
CA VAL A 245 7.95 12.41 -12.39
C VAL A 245 9.45 12.61 -12.62
N HIS A 246 10.33 11.98 -11.83
CA HIS A 246 11.77 12.05 -12.07
C HIS A 246 12.14 11.41 -13.42
N PHE A 247 11.75 10.16 -13.65
CA PHE A 247 12.06 9.46 -14.90
C PHE A 247 11.39 10.10 -16.13
N ASN A 248 10.21 10.71 -15.96
CA ASN A 248 9.48 11.32 -17.06
C ASN A 248 9.91 12.76 -17.38
N LEU A 249 10.29 13.55 -16.37
CA LEU A 249 10.52 15.01 -16.50
C LEU A 249 11.84 15.51 -15.90
N ASP A 250 12.68 14.65 -15.32
CA ASP A 250 14.01 14.97 -14.74
C ASP A 250 14.00 16.13 -13.71
N THR A 251 12.92 16.23 -12.92
CA THR A 251 12.69 17.41 -12.03
C THR A 251 12.32 17.07 -10.58
N CYS A 252 11.84 15.85 -10.29
CA CYS A 252 11.41 15.45 -8.94
C CYS A 252 12.50 14.64 -8.23
N GLY A 253 12.78 14.90 -6.95
CA GLY A 253 13.77 14.14 -6.15
C GLY A 253 13.36 13.94 -4.69
N ILE A 254 12.08 14.18 -4.37
CA ILE A 254 11.60 14.27 -2.98
C ILE A 254 11.83 12.96 -2.21
N CYS A 255 11.62 11.81 -2.85
CA CYS A 255 11.84 10.54 -2.16
C CYS A 255 13.33 10.29 -1.88
N GLN A 256 14.24 10.71 -2.76
CA GLN A 256 15.68 10.64 -2.52
C GLN A 256 16.09 11.56 -1.37
N GLU A 257 15.63 12.82 -1.37
CA GLU A 257 15.87 13.79 -0.28
C GLU A 257 15.33 13.29 1.08
N ALA A 258 14.22 12.56 1.07
CA ALA A 258 13.59 12.04 2.28
C ALA A 258 14.13 10.67 2.73
N CYS A 259 14.98 10.00 1.95
CA CYS A 259 15.46 8.66 2.25
C CYS A 259 16.68 8.72 3.19
N PRO A 260 16.55 8.34 4.48
CA PRO A 260 17.69 8.38 5.41
C PRO A 260 18.79 7.36 5.06
N ALA A 261 18.43 6.29 4.35
CA ALA A 261 19.36 5.25 3.92
C ALA A 261 20.13 5.62 2.63
N ASP A 262 19.79 6.75 1.99
CA ASP A 262 20.35 7.17 0.68
C ASP A 262 20.30 6.04 -0.38
N ALA A 263 19.25 5.22 -0.35
CA ALA A 263 19.14 4.00 -1.15
C ALA A 263 18.56 4.24 -2.55
N ILE A 264 18.04 5.43 -2.83
CA ILE A 264 17.37 5.74 -4.11
C ILE A 264 18.41 6.20 -5.13
N ASP A 265 18.64 5.33 -6.12
CA ASP A 265 19.51 5.60 -7.26
C ASP A 265 18.70 5.64 -8.57
N TYR A 266 18.47 6.85 -9.09
CA TYR A 266 17.79 7.04 -10.37
C TYR A 266 18.65 6.66 -11.59
N THR A 267 19.95 6.44 -11.42
CA THR A 267 20.87 6.03 -12.49
C THR A 267 20.98 4.52 -12.65
N GLN A 268 20.30 3.74 -11.81
CA GLN A 268 20.27 2.29 -11.92
C GLN A 268 19.74 1.85 -13.30
N GLU A 269 20.49 0.99 -13.99
CA GLU A 269 20.11 0.44 -15.29
C GLU A 269 19.85 -1.06 -15.22
N ASP A 270 19.05 -1.56 -16.17
CA ASP A 270 18.81 -2.99 -16.34
C ASP A 270 20.13 -3.70 -16.66
N ARG A 271 20.37 -4.83 -16.01
CA ARG A 271 21.57 -5.65 -16.23
C ARG A 271 21.17 -7.00 -16.80
N ILE A 272 21.87 -7.40 -17.86
CA ILE A 272 21.76 -8.76 -18.40
C ILE A 272 22.69 -9.65 -17.58
N VAL A 273 22.11 -10.66 -16.93
CA VAL A 273 22.85 -11.71 -16.24
C VAL A 273 22.72 -12.97 -17.07
N GLU A 274 23.86 -13.51 -17.49
CA GLU A 274 23.92 -14.78 -18.20
C GLU A 274 24.03 -15.91 -17.17
N ILE A 275 23.09 -16.86 -17.23
CA ILE A 275 23.08 -18.04 -16.35
C ILE A 275 23.06 -19.28 -17.23
N GLU A 276 24.14 -20.06 -17.16
CA GLU A 276 24.19 -21.36 -17.81
C GLU A 276 23.35 -22.37 -17.01
N THR A 277 22.34 -22.96 -17.65
CA THR A 277 21.43 -23.90 -17.00
C THR A 277 21.20 -25.13 -17.88
N GLY A 278 21.18 -26.31 -17.28
CA GLY A 278 20.87 -27.57 -17.98
C GLY A 278 19.38 -27.93 -17.99
N ALA A 279 18.57 -27.28 -17.14
CA ALA A 279 17.14 -27.45 -17.06
C ALA A 279 16.44 -26.15 -16.63
N VAL A 280 15.23 -25.90 -17.16
CA VAL A 280 14.40 -24.74 -16.83
C VAL A 280 12.98 -25.20 -16.48
N ILE A 281 12.41 -24.66 -15.40
CA ILE A 281 11.02 -24.93 -14.99
C ILE A 281 10.20 -23.65 -15.17
N LEU A 282 9.22 -23.68 -16.06
CA LEU A 282 8.32 -22.56 -16.34
C LEU A 282 7.11 -22.61 -15.41
N SER A 283 6.99 -21.61 -14.53
CA SER A 283 5.85 -21.46 -13.61
C SER A 283 5.27 -20.03 -13.61
N PRO A 284 4.89 -19.47 -14.78
CA PRO A 284 4.35 -18.10 -14.87
C PRO A 284 2.95 -17.93 -14.23
N GLY A 285 2.32 -19.03 -13.80
CA GLY A 285 1.00 -19.00 -13.17
C GLY A 285 -0.14 -18.89 -14.19
N PHE A 286 -1.08 -17.98 -13.93
CA PHE A 286 -2.30 -17.75 -14.71
C PHE A 286 -2.65 -16.27 -14.72
N CYS A 287 -3.60 -15.86 -15.57
CA CYS A 287 -4.31 -14.60 -15.40
C CYS A 287 -5.80 -14.83 -15.12
N LEU A 288 -6.44 -13.93 -14.37
CA LEU A 288 -7.87 -14.01 -14.12
C LEU A 288 -8.63 -13.61 -15.39
N TYR A 289 -9.72 -14.30 -15.71
CA TYR A 289 -10.60 -13.90 -16.81
C TYR A 289 -11.09 -12.47 -16.62
N ASP A 290 -11.01 -11.67 -17.69
CA ASP A 290 -11.49 -10.30 -17.67
C ASP A 290 -13.01 -10.26 -17.81
N ALA A 291 -13.69 -10.07 -16.67
CA ALA A 291 -15.15 -10.03 -16.61
C ALA A 291 -15.78 -8.86 -17.39
N VAL A 292 -15.01 -7.86 -17.85
CA VAL A 292 -15.50 -6.81 -18.75
C VAL A 292 -16.04 -7.41 -20.06
N GLN A 293 -15.49 -8.56 -20.47
CA GLN A 293 -15.93 -9.28 -21.66
C GLN A 293 -17.34 -9.90 -21.55
N LYS A 294 -17.96 -9.88 -20.35
CA LYS A 294 -19.36 -10.29 -20.12
C LYS A 294 -20.17 -9.08 -19.64
N PRO A 295 -20.49 -8.11 -20.52
CA PRO A 295 -21.16 -6.87 -20.14
C PRO A 295 -22.53 -7.09 -19.51
N GLU A 296 -23.19 -8.23 -19.76
CA GLU A 296 -24.45 -8.63 -19.15
C GLU A 296 -24.39 -8.74 -17.62
N PHE A 297 -23.19 -8.92 -17.04
CA PHE A 297 -23.00 -8.92 -15.58
C PHE A 297 -22.61 -7.56 -15.01
N GLY A 298 -22.36 -6.56 -15.86
CA GLY A 298 -22.15 -5.17 -15.43
C GLY A 298 -20.85 -4.92 -14.65
N PHE A 299 -19.83 -5.77 -14.81
CA PHE A 299 -18.49 -5.55 -14.22
C PHE A 299 -17.90 -4.23 -14.75
N THR A 300 -17.28 -3.42 -13.88
CA THR A 300 -16.82 -2.03 -14.10
C THR A 300 -17.90 -0.98 -14.37
N THR A 301 -19.09 -1.37 -14.85
CA THR A 301 -20.24 -0.48 -15.03
C THR A 301 -20.96 -0.24 -13.70
N PHE A 302 -21.22 -1.30 -12.95
CA PHE A 302 -21.89 -1.24 -11.65
C PHE A 302 -20.84 -1.33 -10.53
N PRO A 303 -20.70 -0.31 -9.66
CA PRO A 303 -19.63 -0.30 -8.67
C PRO A 303 -19.72 -1.44 -7.64
N ASN A 304 -20.90 -2.02 -7.44
CA ASN A 304 -21.12 -3.13 -6.51
C ASN A 304 -21.00 -4.52 -7.17
N VAL A 305 -20.56 -4.59 -8.43
CA VAL A 305 -20.17 -5.85 -9.08
C VAL A 305 -18.65 -5.95 -9.05
N VAL A 306 -18.14 -6.91 -8.29
CA VAL A 306 -16.70 -7.18 -8.14
C VAL A 306 -16.36 -8.56 -8.69
N ASN A 307 -15.11 -8.81 -9.07
CA ASN A 307 -14.65 -10.18 -9.35
C ASN A 307 -14.18 -10.90 -8.08
N SER A 308 -14.01 -12.21 -8.14
CA SER A 308 -13.58 -13.02 -6.99
C SER A 308 -12.27 -12.53 -6.38
N LEU A 309 -11.28 -12.15 -7.19
CA LEU A 309 -9.99 -11.69 -6.65
C LEU A 309 -10.08 -10.31 -5.98
N GLN A 310 -10.93 -9.40 -6.47
CA GLN A 310 -11.26 -8.17 -5.75
C GLN A 310 -11.93 -8.48 -4.41
N PHE A 311 -12.86 -9.43 -4.39
CA PHE A 311 -13.52 -9.84 -3.16
C PHE A 311 -12.55 -10.48 -2.15
N GLU A 312 -11.57 -11.26 -2.62
CA GLU A 312 -10.46 -11.75 -1.78
C GLU A 312 -9.67 -10.60 -1.14
N ARG A 313 -9.40 -9.52 -1.89
CA ARG A 313 -8.75 -8.33 -1.33
C ARG A 313 -9.63 -7.63 -0.31
N ILE A 314 -10.95 -7.54 -0.53
CA ILE A 314 -11.92 -7.02 0.45
C ILE A 314 -11.89 -7.82 1.76
N LEU A 315 -11.89 -9.16 1.66
CA LEU A 315 -11.85 -10.08 2.80
C LEU A 315 -10.49 -10.10 3.52
N SER A 316 -9.41 -9.69 2.84
CA SER A 316 -8.06 -9.78 3.39
C SER A 316 -7.83 -8.79 4.53
N ALA A 317 -7.27 -9.28 5.64
CA ALA A 317 -6.88 -8.44 6.78
C ALA A 317 -5.80 -7.40 6.41
N SER A 318 -4.94 -7.72 5.45
CA SER A 318 -3.95 -6.78 4.88
C SER A 318 -4.46 -6.05 3.63
N GLY A 319 -5.73 -6.23 3.27
CA GLY A 319 -6.36 -5.60 2.12
C GLY A 319 -6.83 -4.17 2.38
N PRO A 320 -7.45 -3.52 1.38
CA PRO A 320 -7.80 -2.10 1.41
C PRO A 320 -8.76 -1.72 2.53
N TYR A 321 -9.60 -2.67 2.96
CA TYR A 321 -10.64 -2.45 3.96
C TYR A 321 -10.38 -3.22 5.28
N LEU A 322 -9.16 -3.74 5.47
CA LEU A 322 -8.74 -4.44 6.69
C LEU A 322 -9.67 -5.60 7.07
N GLY A 323 -10.13 -6.36 6.06
CA GLY A 323 -11.05 -7.49 6.22
C GLY A 323 -12.51 -7.12 6.46
N LYS A 324 -12.88 -5.83 6.41
CA LYS A 324 -14.29 -5.41 6.51
C LYS A 324 -15.00 -5.60 5.17
N VAL A 325 -16.07 -6.38 5.18
CA VAL A 325 -16.91 -6.60 3.98
C VAL A 325 -17.73 -5.35 3.71
N VAL A 326 -17.43 -4.66 2.61
CA VAL A 326 -18.05 -3.39 2.24
C VAL A 326 -18.49 -3.37 0.77
N ARG A 327 -19.48 -2.54 0.47
CA ARG A 327 -19.89 -2.18 -0.89
C ARG A 327 -18.92 -1.14 -1.46
N PRO A 328 -18.28 -1.35 -2.62
CA PRO A 328 -17.35 -0.37 -3.17
C PRO A 328 -18.00 0.99 -3.50
N SER A 329 -19.31 1.01 -3.77
CA SER A 329 -20.03 2.25 -4.13
C SER A 329 -20.13 3.28 -3.00
N ASP A 330 -20.27 2.84 -1.75
CA ASP A 330 -20.61 3.71 -0.61
C ASP A 330 -19.95 3.29 0.72
N LEU A 331 -19.12 2.24 0.69
CA LEU A 331 -18.41 1.64 1.83
C LEU A 331 -19.34 1.13 2.94
N SER A 332 -20.63 1.00 2.68
CA SER A 332 -21.58 0.42 3.64
C SER A 332 -21.49 -1.10 3.65
N LYS A 333 -21.87 -1.71 4.78
CA LYS A 333 -21.91 -3.17 4.94
C LYS A 333 -23.05 -3.76 4.09
N PRO A 334 -22.79 -4.73 3.18
CA PRO A 334 -23.85 -5.42 2.45
C PRO A 334 -24.63 -6.37 3.40
N LYS A 335 -25.92 -6.54 3.17
CA LYS A 335 -26.77 -7.50 3.89
C LYS A 335 -26.91 -8.81 3.11
N ARG A 336 -26.88 -8.75 1.78
CA ARG A 336 -26.94 -9.93 0.91
C ARG A 336 -25.95 -9.86 -0.24
N ILE A 337 -25.22 -10.96 -0.46
CA ILE A 337 -24.19 -11.10 -1.49
C ILE A 337 -24.53 -12.27 -2.41
N ALA A 338 -24.46 -12.06 -3.72
CA ALA A 338 -24.55 -13.13 -4.72
C ALA A 338 -23.17 -13.50 -5.26
N PHE A 339 -22.92 -14.78 -5.46
CA PHE A 339 -21.78 -15.32 -6.19
C PHE A 339 -22.27 -15.95 -7.49
N ILE A 340 -21.72 -15.52 -8.63
CA ILE A 340 -22.07 -16.06 -9.94
C ILE A 340 -20.94 -16.96 -10.43
N GLN A 341 -21.22 -18.25 -10.55
CA GLN A 341 -20.22 -19.24 -10.99
C GLN A 341 -20.01 -19.24 -12.51
N CYS A 342 -18.87 -19.79 -12.92
CA CYS A 342 -18.53 -20.05 -14.33
C CYS A 342 -18.46 -18.78 -15.20
N VAL A 343 -18.01 -17.65 -14.65
CA VAL A 343 -17.77 -16.43 -15.42
C VAL A 343 -16.46 -16.60 -16.21
N GLY A 344 -16.54 -16.68 -17.53
CA GLY A 344 -15.38 -16.93 -18.41
C GLY A 344 -14.88 -18.38 -18.39
N SER A 345 -15.78 -19.34 -18.13
CA SER A 345 -15.48 -20.78 -18.20
C SER A 345 -16.74 -21.56 -18.50
N ARG A 346 -16.60 -22.73 -19.14
CA ARG A 346 -17.73 -23.55 -19.59
C ARG A 346 -18.72 -22.71 -20.42
N ASP A 347 -18.18 -21.91 -21.33
CA ASP A 347 -18.93 -21.18 -22.34
C ASP A 347 -18.35 -21.45 -23.74
N SER A 348 -18.91 -20.81 -24.77
CA SER A 348 -18.51 -21.05 -26.15
C SER A 348 -17.10 -20.58 -26.49
N GLU A 349 -16.56 -19.64 -25.73
CA GLU A 349 -15.22 -19.06 -25.94
C GLU A 349 -14.18 -19.80 -25.11
N ASN A 350 -14.58 -20.29 -23.93
CA ASN A 350 -13.76 -21.02 -22.98
C ASN A 350 -14.50 -22.31 -22.57
N ASP A 351 -14.34 -23.36 -23.37
CA ASP A 351 -15.10 -24.61 -23.22
C ASP A 351 -14.61 -25.50 -22.06
N PHE A 352 -13.54 -25.09 -21.39
CA PHE A 352 -12.95 -25.77 -20.24
C PHE A 352 -13.49 -25.25 -18.89
N CYS A 353 -13.22 -26.02 -17.84
CA CYS A 353 -13.53 -25.62 -16.47
C CYS A 353 -12.29 -25.10 -15.76
N SER A 354 -12.42 -23.97 -15.07
CA SER A 354 -11.33 -23.38 -14.28
C SER A 354 -10.98 -24.11 -12.98
N SER A 355 -11.58 -25.27 -12.70
CA SER A 355 -11.34 -26.18 -11.56
C SER A 355 -11.61 -25.60 -10.15
N VAL A 356 -11.13 -24.39 -9.84
CA VAL A 356 -11.08 -23.81 -8.49
C VAL A 356 -12.28 -22.93 -8.13
N CYS A 357 -13.05 -22.45 -9.11
CA CYS A 357 -14.03 -21.40 -8.88
C CYS A 357 -15.21 -21.78 -8.00
N CYS A 358 -15.61 -23.05 -7.98
CA CYS A 358 -16.61 -23.54 -7.02
C CYS A 358 -16.10 -23.43 -5.59
N MET A 359 -14.84 -23.78 -5.36
CA MET A 359 -14.28 -23.88 -4.01
C MET A 359 -13.89 -22.53 -3.44
N TYR A 360 -13.29 -21.63 -4.24
CA TYR A 360 -13.01 -20.29 -3.72
C TYR A 360 -14.30 -19.51 -3.41
N ALA A 361 -15.37 -19.69 -4.18
CA ALA A 361 -16.64 -18.98 -3.92
C ALA A 361 -17.30 -19.49 -2.64
N ILE A 362 -17.31 -20.80 -2.42
CA ILE A 362 -17.76 -21.40 -1.15
C ILE A 362 -16.90 -20.89 0.00
N LYS A 363 -15.57 -20.83 -0.19
CA LYS A 363 -14.64 -20.33 0.83
C LYS A 363 -14.89 -18.85 1.14
N GLU A 364 -15.00 -17.99 0.14
CA GLU A 364 -15.32 -16.57 0.28
C GLU A 364 -16.65 -16.36 1.01
N ALA A 365 -17.68 -17.14 0.69
CA ALA A 365 -18.97 -17.09 1.38
C ALA A 365 -18.86 -17.54 2.85
N ILE A 366 -18.14 -18.63 3.15
CA ILE A 366 -17.90 -19.07 4.54
C ILE A 366 -17.14 -18.01 5.32
N ILE A 367 -16.04 -17.48 4.76
CA ILE A 367 -15.23 -16.45 5.42
C ILE A 367 -16.06 -15.17 5.64
N THR A 368 -16.93 -14.81 4.69
CA THR A 368 -17.88 -13.70 4.86
C THR A 368 -18.76 -13.92 6.09
N LYS A 369 -19.34 -15.10 6.26
CA LYS A 369 -20.17 -15.42 7.45
C LYS A 369 -19.36 -15.49 8.74
N GLU A 370 -18.12 -15.97 8.70
CA GLU A 370 -17.20 -15.93 9.85
C GLU A 370 -16.84 -14.49 10.22
N HIS A 371 -16.84 -13.57 9.24
CA HIS A 371 -16.54 -12.17 9.48
C HIS A 371 -17.76 -11.39 10.00
N GLU A 372 -18.93 -11.68 9.44
CA GLU A 372 -20.20 -11.00 9.65
C GLU A 372 -21.36 -12.00 9.47
N GLU A 373 -21.83 -12.61 10.58
CA GLU A 373 -22.77 -13.74 10.57
C GLU A 373 -24.15 -13.43 9.98
N ASP A 374 -24.56 -12.15 10.02
CA ASP A 374 -25.85 -11.63 9.54
C ASP A 374 -25.92 -11.47 8.01
N ILE A 375 -24.79 -11.57 7.30
CA ILE A 375 -24.75 -11.49 5.85
C ILE A 375 -25.30 -12.78 5.23
N ILE A 376 -26.26 -12.63 4.32
CA ILE A 376 -26.83 -13.73 3.54
C ILE A 376 -26.01 -13.90 2.26
N CYS A 377 -25.56 -15.13 1.99
CA CYS A 377 -24.80 -15.44 0.78
C CYS A 377 -25.59 -16.43 -0.10
N ASP A 378 -25.69 -16.10 -1.38
CA ASP A 378 -26.34 -16.91 -2.41
C ASP A 378 -25.32 -17.28 -3.49
N ILE A 379 -25.19 -18.57 -3.82
CA ILE A 379 -24.29 -19.05 -4.87
C ILE A 379 -25.11 -19.59 -6.04
N PHE A 380 -24.99 -18.95 -7.20
CA PHE A 380 -25.63 -19.33 -8.45
C PHE A 380 -24.68 -20.20 -9.30
N TYR A 381 -25.06 -21.44 -9.55
CA TYR A 381 -24.16 -22.44 -10.13
C TYR A 381 -24.85 -23.38 -11.13
N MET A 382 -24.06 -24.02 -12.00
CA MET A 382 -24.55 -25.14 -12.83
C MET A 382 -24.33 -26.49 -12.15
N ASP A 383 -23.07 -26.76 -11.78
CA ASP A 383 -22.64 -27.94 -11.03
C ASP A 383 -21.59 -27.51 -10.01
N ILE A 384 -21.69 -27.99 -8.77
CA ILE A 384 -20.64 -27.80 -7.76
C ILE A 384 -19.56 -28.86 -7.98
N ARG A 385 -18.32 -28.42 -8.25
CA ARG A 385 -17.17 -29.30 -8.52
C ARG A 385 -16.22 -29.40 -7.32
N ALA A 386 -16.71 -29.99 -6.23
CA ALA A 386 -15.97 -30.18 -4.97
C ALA A 386 -15.17 -31.49 -4.96
N HIS A 387 -14.20 -31.64 -5.88
CA HIS A 387 -13.57 -32.93 -6.19
C HIS A 387 -12.30 -33.26 -5.37
N GLY A 388 -11.71 -32.28 -4.69
CA GLY A 388 -10.52 -32.47 -3.84
C GLY A 388 -10.82 -33.17 -2.51
N LYS A 389 -9.78 -33.64 -1.83
CA LYS A 389 -9.91 -34.32 -0.52
C LYS A 389 -10.56 -33.38 0.51
N GLY A 390 -11.74 -33.74 1.00
CA GLY A 390 -12.48 -32.96 1.99
C GLY A 390 -13.28 -31.78 1.42
N PHE A 391 -13.29 -31.58 0.10
CA PHE A 391 -14.03 -30.48 -0.53
C PHE A 391 -15.54 -30.68 -0.43
N ASP A 392 -16.02 -31.90 -0.56
CA ASP A 392 -17.45 -32.23 -0.36
C ASP A 392 -17.92 -31.90 1.05
N ALA A 393 -17.15 -32.30 2.07
CA ALA A 393 -17.43 -31.93 3.46
C ALA A 393 -17.41 -30.40 3.69
N TYR A 394 -16.55 -29.68 2.96
CA TYR A 394 -16.50 -28.21 3.00
C TYR A 394 -17.74 -27.57 2.37
N TYR A 395 -18.25 -28.15 1.27
CA TYR A 395 -19.51 -27.76 0.65
C TYR A 395 -20.72 -28.03 1.57
N GLU A 396 -20.78 -29.19 2.21
CA GLU A 396 -21.84 -29.50 3.19
C GLU A 396 -21.78 -28.58 4.43
N ARG A 397 -20.57 -28.24 4.89
CA ARG A 397 -20.38 -27.22 5.94
C ARG A 397 -20.97 -25.87 5.52
N ALA A 398 -20.77 -25.46 4.27
CA ALA A 398 -21.31 -24.20 3.74
C ALA A 398 -22.84 -24.16 3.82
N LYS A 399 -23.50 -25.26 3.43
CA LYS A 399 -24.96 -25.41 3.57
C LYS A 399 -25.41 -25.33 5.03
N GLY A 400 -24.68 -25.98 5.94
CA GLY A 400 -24.94 -25.94 7.38
C GLY A 400 -24.84 -24.53 7.99
N LEU A 401 -24.05 -23.65 7.39
CA LEU A 401 -23.95 -22.23 7.75
C LEU A 401 -25.05 -21.37 7.13
N GLY A 402 -26.00 -21.95 6.39
CA GLY A 402 -27.11 -21.24 5.76
C GLY A 402 -26.73 -20.45 4.51
N ILE A 403 -25.68 -20.88 3.79
CA ILE A 403 -25.38 -20.37 2.45
C ILE A 403 -26.37 -21.01 1.47
N GLU A 404 -27.06 -20.18 0.68
CA GLU A 404 -28.07 -20.63 -0.28
C GLU A 404 -27.40 -21.03 -1.61
N PHE A 405 -27.80 -22.17 -2.18
CA PHE A 405 -27.27 -22.66 -3.45
C PHE A 405 -28.38 -22.76 -4.47
N SER A 406 -28.32 -21.94 -5.52
CA SER A 406 -29.32 -21.91 -6.60
C SER A 406 -28.74 -22.50 -7.87
N ARG A 407 -29.28 -23.64 -8.30
CA ARG A 407 -28.81 -24.35 -9.49
C ARG A 407 -29.31 -23.70 -10.78
N CYS A 408 -28.68 -22.61 -11.16
CA CYS A 408 -28.91 -21.94 -12.44
C CYS A 408 -27.69 -21.11 -12.84
N ARG A 409 -27.58 -20.81 -14.15
CA ARG A 409 -26.68 -19.76 -14.65
C ARG A 409 -27.51 -18.49 -14.88
N PRO A 410 -27.30 -17.42 -14.08
CA PRO A 410 -27.98 -16.15 -14.29
C PRO A 410 -27.70 -15.59 -15.69
N SER A 411 -28.70 -14.95 -16.29
CA SER A 411 -28.58 -14.38 -17.63
C SER A 411 -27.99 -12.98 -17.65
N LYS A 412 -28.29 -12.16 -16.63
CA LYS A 412 -27.81 -10.78 -16.49
C LYS A 412 -27.93 -10.27 -15.06
N VAL A 413 -27.21 -9.19 -14.77
CA VAL A 413 -27.33 -8.37 -13.55
C VAL A 413 -27.87 -7.00 -13.95
N GLU A 414 -28.80 -6.44 -13.17
CA GLU A 414 -29.33 -5.09 -13.38
C GLU A 414 -29.12 -4.24 -12.13
N GLU A 415 -28.68 -2.99 -12.27
CA GLU A 415 -28.62 -2.05 -11.14
C GLU A 415 -29.97 -1.38 -10.90
N ILE A 416 -30.35 -1.22 -9.62
CA ILE A 416 -31.54 -0.51 -9.18
C ILE A 416 -31.17 0.95 -8.94
N GLU A 417 -31.82 1.85 -9.67
CA GLU A 417 -31.61 3.30 -9.54
C GLU A 417 -31.89 3.80 -8.12
N GLY A 418 -31.06 4.74 -7.65
CA GLY A 418 -31.16 5.37 -6.34
C GLY A 418 -30.50 4.60 -5.20
N THR A 419 -30.53 3.26 -5.20
CA THR A 419 -29.90 2.43 -4.14
C THR A 419 -28.54 1.88 -4.54
N LYS A 420 -28.29 1.74 -5.85
CA LYS A 420 -27.15 1.00 -6.42
C LYS A 420 -27.13 -0.48 -6.01
N ASN A 421 -28.28 -1.03 -5.60
CA ASN A 421 -28.43 -2.45 -5.37
C ASN A 421 -28.57 -3.19 -6.70
N LEU A 422 -28.35 -4.49 -6.68
CA LEU A 422 -28.25 -5.32 -7.88
C LEU A 422 -29.40 -6.33 -7.88
N ARG A 423 -30.07 -6.45 -9.01
CA ARG A 423 -31.14 -7.41 -9.24
C ARG A 423 -30.63 -8.53 -10.14
N ILE A 424 -30.83 -9.76 -9.72
CA ILE A 424 -30.56 -10.96 -10.52
C ILE A 424 -31.88 -11.68 -10.79
N GLY A 425 -32.13 -11.93 -12.07
CA GLY A 425 -33.19 -12.83 -12.53
C GLY A 425 -32.64 -14.25 -12.67
N TYR A 426 -33.35 -15.23 -12.12
CA TYR A 426 -32.92 -16.63 -12.17
C TYR A 426 -34.12 -17.58 -12.25
N VAL A 427 -33.86 -18.79 -12.75
CA VAL A 427 -34.85 -19.87 -12.80
C VAL A 427 -34.53 -20.83 -11.66
N ASP A 428 -35.52 -21.12 -10.81
CA ASP A 428 -35.36 -22.09 -9.74
C ASP A 428 -35.51 -23.53 -10.22
N GLU A 429 -35.30 -24.50 -9.31
CA GLU A 429 -35.44 -25.93 -9.64
C GLU A 429 -36.88 -26.34 -10.00
N SER A 430 -37.87 -25.50 -9.68
CA SER A 430 -39.28 -25.69 -10.07
C SER A 430 -39.60 -25.06 -11.44
N ASN A 431 -38.59 -24.60 -12.20
CA ASN A 431 -38.71 -23.88 -13.46
C ASN A 431 -39.51 -22.57 -13.36
N GLN A 432 -39.56 -21.95 -12.17
CA GLN A 432 -40.16 -20.63 -12.00
C GLN A 432 -39.11 -19.54 -12.13
N TYR A 433 -39.44 -18.50 -12.89
CA TYR A 433 -38.60 -17.31 -13.00
C TYR A 433 -38.81 -16.42 -11.77
N ASN A 434 -37.73 -16.20 -11.03
CA ASN A 434 -37.68 -15.39 -9.83
C ASN A 434 -36.70 -14.24 -10.01
N THR A 435 -36.89 -13.18 -9.24
CA THR A 435 -35.93 -12.09 -9.12
C THR A 435 -35.56 -11.87 -7.67
N LYS A 436 -34.29 -11.61 -7.40
CA LYS A 436 -33.79 -11.33 -6.04
C LYS A 436 -32.85 -10.13 -6.09
N GLU A 437 -32.91 -9.33 -5.04
CA GLU A 437 -32.09 -8.14 -4.83
C GLU A 437 -30.89 -8.46 -3.92
N PHE A 438 -29.75 -7.87 -4.27
CA PHE A 438 -28.44 -8.06 -3.66
C PHE A 438 -27.75 -6.72 -3.46
N ASP A 439 -27.00 -6.57 -2.38
CA ASP A 439 -26.23 -5.36 -2.11
C ASP A 439 -24.86 -5.39 -2.81
N LEU A 440 -24.34 -6.60 -3.07
CA LEU A 440 -23.07 -6.87 -3.73
C LEU A 440 -23.16 -8.15 -4.59
N VAL A 441 -22.52 -8.16 -5.76
CA VAL A 441 -22.39 -9.34 -6.62
C VAL A 441 -20.90 -9.63 -6.83
N VAL A 442 -20.51 -10.88 -6.61
CA VAL A 442 -19.16 -11.40 -6.82
C VAL A 442 -19.19 -12.32 -8.06
N LEU A 443 -18.39 -11.96 -9.06
CA LEU A 443 -18.21 -12.75 -10.26
C LEU A 443 -17.07 -13.74 -10.05
N SER A 444 -17.40 -15.03 -9.98
CA SER A 444 -16.41 -16.10 -9.87
C SER A 444 -15.73 -16.32 -11.23
N ALA A 445 -14.75 -15.45 -11.51
CA ALA A 445 -14.00 -15.42 -12.76
C ALA A 445 -13.05 -16.63 -12.90
N GLY A 446 -13.01 -17.18 -14.11
CA GLY A 446 -12.16 -18.31 -14.47
C GLY A 446 -10.67 -17.97 -14.51
N LEU A 447 -9.84 -19.01 -14.55
CA LEU A 447 -8.40 -18.90 -14.80
C LEU A 447 -8.14 -19.02 -16.29
N GLN A 448 -7.26 -18.16 -16.80
CA GLN A 448 -6.81 -18.09 -18.17
C GLN A 448 -5.29 -18.28 -18.22
N PRO A 449 -4.71 -18.70 -19.37
CA PRO A 449 -3.26 -18.72 -19.52
C PRO A 449 -2.64 -17.34 -19.23
N PRO A 450 -1.38 -17.28 -18.78
CA PRO A 450 -0.69 -16.02 -18.56
C PRO A 450 -0.65 -15.19 -19.86
N ARG A 451 -0.69 -13.86 -19.74
CA ARG A 451 -0.75 -12.96 -20.92
C ARG A 451 0.44 -13.14 -21.86
N GLU A 452 1.59 -13.51 -21.31
CA GLU A 452 2.83 -13.72 -22.02
C GLU A 452 3.03 -15.18 -22.48
N ALA A 453 2.00 -16.04 -22.40
CA ALA A 453 2.08 -17.47 -22.71
C ALA A 453 2.74 -17.75 -24.07
N GLU A 454 2.25 -17.10 -25.15
CA GLU A 454 2.78 -17.30 -26.51
C GLU A 454 4.24 -16.84 -26.62
N GLN A 455 4.60 -15.72 -25.98
CA GLN A 455 5.96 -15.19 -26.01
C GLN A 455 6.93 -16.10 -25.25
N LEU A 456 6.51 -16.61 -24.09
CA LEU A 456 7.28 -17.59 -23.31
C LEU A 456 7.43 -18.90 -24.10
N ALA A 457 6.35 -19.39 -24.71
CA ALA A 457 6.38 -20.60 -25.52
C ALA A 457 7.35 -20.47 -26.71
N ALA A 458 7.33 -19.33 -27.41
CA ALA A 458 8.25 -19.05 -28.50
C ALA A 458 9.71 -18.97 -28.04
N LYS A 459 9.99 -18.27 -26.91
CA LYS A 459 11.34 -18.13 -26.35
C LYS A 459 11.94 -19.47 -25.92
N PHE A 460 11.15 -20.30 -25.26
CA PHE A 460 11.60 -21.60 -24.76
C PHE A 460 11.37 -22.75 -25.75
N GLY A 461 10.72 -22.51 -26.89
CA GLY A 461 10.48 -23.52 -27.92
C GLY A 461 9.57 -24.65 -27.44
N ILE A 462 8.52 -24.34 -26.70
CA ILE A 462 7.50 -25.30 -26.25
C ILE A 462 6.17 -25.06 -26.97
N SER A 463 5.27 -26.05 -26.94
CA SER A 463 3.96 -25.99 -27.58
C SER A 463 2.87 -25.62 -26.59
N LEU A 464 1.87 -24.88 -27.07
CA LEU A 464 0.63 -24.58 -26.35
C LEU A 464 -0.54 -25.37 -26.95
N ASP A 465 -1.57 -25.63 -26.14
CA ASP A 465 -2.82 -26.22 -26.59
C ASP A 465 -3.74 -25.19 -27.25
N GLY A 466 -4.93 -25.61 -27.69
CA GLY A 466 -5.89 -24.73 -28.36
C GLY A 466 -6.43 -23.60 -27.47
N ASN A 467 -6.26 -23.71 -26.15
CA ASN A 467 -6.69 -22.71 -25.17
C ASN A 467 -5.51 -21.85 -24.68
N GLY A 468 -4.28 -22.09 -25.14
CA GLY A 468 -3.08 -21.34 -24.77
C GLY A 468 -2.34 -21.85 -23.53
N PHE A 469 -2.73 -23.00 -22.96
CA PHE A 469 -1.98 -23.65 -21.87
C PHE A 469 -0.81 -24.48 -22.41
N ALA A 470 0.23 -24.66 -21.61
CA ALA A 470 1.40 -25.42 -22.05
C ALA A 470 1.12 -26.91 -22.19
N VAL A 471 1.48 -27.48 -23.34
CA VAL A 471 1.33 -28.91 -23.62
C VAL A 471 2.39 -29.70 -22.85
N THR A 472 1.92 -30.71 -22.12
CA THR A 472 2.76 -31.68 -21.42
C THR A 472 2.74 -33.03 -22.12
N ARG A 473 3.74 -33.88 -21.85
CA ARG A 473 3.86 -35.19 -22.48
C ARG A 473 2.83 -36.18 -21.92
N PRO A 474 2.32 -37.12 -22.73
CA PRO A 474 1.46 -38.19 -22.21
C PRO A 474 2.12 -38.95 -21.05
N PHE A 475 1.38 -39.14 -19.95
CA PHE A 475 1.85 -39.79 -18.72
C PHE A 475 2.97 -39.05 -17.96
N ASP A 476 3.30 -37.82 -18.37
CA ASP A 476 4.24 -36.95 -17.67
C ASP A 476 3.71 -35.51 -17.67
N SER A 477 3.01 -35.15 -16.60
CA SER A 477 2.30 -33.88 -16.45
C SER A 477 3.19 -32.66 -16.18
N VAL A 478 4.52 -32.80 -16.23
CA VAL A 478 5.46 -31.70 -15.98
C VAL A 478 6.50 -31.52 -17.08
N SER A 479 6.80 -32.55 -17.86
CA SER A 479 7.69 -32.42 -19.01
C SER A 479 6.97 -31.74 -20.17
N SER A 480 7.56 -30.65 -20.68
CA SER A 480 7.03 -29.96 -21.86
C SER A 480 7.32 -30.74 -23.16
N THR A 481 6.95 -30.18 -24.30
CA THR A 481 7.32 -30.74 -25.61
C THR A 481 8.82 -30.67 -25.91
N ARG A 482 9.62 -29.89 -25.15
CA ARG A 482 11.07 -29.76 -25.31
C ARG A 482 11.83 -30.38 -24.13
N ASP A 483 12.86 -31.18 -24.42
CA ASP A 483 13.75 -31.73 -23.39
C ASP A 483 14.51 -30.62 -22.65
N GLY A 484 14.70 -30.78 -21.34
CA GLY A 484 15.29 -29.77 -20.46
C GLY A 484 14.35 -28.60 -20.11
N VAL A 485 13.13 -28.54 -20.66
CA VAL A 485 12.13 -27.54 -20.29
C VAL A 485 10.92 -28.23 -19.65
N TYR A 486 10.60 -27.81 -18.44
CA TYR A 486 9.49 -28.33 -17.64
C TYR A 486 8.47 -27.22 -17.38
N VAL A 487 7.25 -27.62 -17.02
CA VAL A 487 6.15 -26.71 -16.68
C VAL A 487 5.54 -27.15 -15.35
N SER A 488 5.16 -26.18 -14.52
CA SER A 488 4.36 -26.46 -13.33
C SER A 488 3.32 -25.39 -13.04
N GLY A 489 2.31 -25.79 -12.28
CA GLY A 489 1.23 -24.93 -11.83
C GLY A 489 0.18 -24.65 -12.90
N PRO A 490 -0.58 -23.56 -12.73
CA PRO A 490 -1.71 -23.22 -13.59
C PRO A 490 -1.38 -22.96 -15.06
N PHE A 491 -0.10 -22.82 -15.42
CA PHE A 491 0.31 -22.65 -16.82
C PHE A 491 0.04 -23.88 -17.69
N SER A 492 -0.02 -25.07 -17.08
CA SER A 492 -0.37 -26.32 -17.79
C SER A 492 -1.87 -26.58 -17.88
N GLU A 493 -2.64 -26.13 -16.88
CA GLU A 493 -4.11 -26.23 -16.81
C GLU A 493 -4.60 -25.58 -15.50
N PRO A 494 -5.86 -25.12 -15.40
CA PRO A 494 -6.42 -24.59 -14.16
C PRO A 494 -6.41 -25.62 -13.01
N LYS A 495 -5.81 -25.26 -11.86
CA LYS A 495 -5.67 -26.14 -10.70
C LYS A 495 -5.52 -25.36 -9.39
N ASP A 496 -5.68 -26.06 -8.27
CA ASP A 496 -5.58 -25.45 -6.94
C ASP A 496 -4.13 -25.40 -6.40
N ILE A 497 -3.98 -24.89 -5.18
CA ILE A 497 -2.67 -24.76 -4.51
C ILE A 497 -2.04 -26.13 -4.21
N PRO A 498 -2.72 -27.09 -3.54
CA PRO A 498 -2.20 -28.43 -3.34
C PRO A 498 -1.67 -29.12 -4.61
N GLU A 499 -2.45 -29.09 -5.69
CA GLU A 499 -2.06 -29.68 -6.97
C GLU A 499 -0.85 -28.95 -7.57
N THR A 500 -0.83 -27.62 -7.46
CA THR A 500 0.31 -26.80 -7.92
C THR A 500 1.60 -27.14 -7.18
N VAL A 501 1.56 -27.27 -5.85
CA VAL A 501 2.73 -27.62 -5.03
C VAL A 501 3.22 -29.04 -5.35
N MET A 502 2.29 -29.98 -5.53
CA MET A 502 2.62 -31.34 -5.97
C MET A 502 3.31 -31.34 -7.33
N GLN A 503 2.75 -30.59 -8.29
CA GLN A 503 3.29 -30.50 -9.65
C GLN A 503 4.67 -29.81 -9.68
N ALA A 504 4.87 -28.75 -8.89
CA ALA A 504 6.18 -28.10 -8.76
C ALA A 504 7.25 -29.07 -8.20
N SER A 505 6.88 -29.86 -7.19
CA SER A 505 7.77 -30.90 -6.63
C SER A 505 8.12 -31.97 -7.67
N SER A 506 7.15 -32.38 -8.49
CA SER A 506 7.35 -33.31 -9.60
C SER A 506 8.28 -32.73 -10.68
N ALA A 507 8.08 -31.47 -11.07
CA ALA A 507 8.93 -30.78 -12.04
C ALA A 507 10.38 -30.66 -11.54
N ALA A 508 10.57 -30.29 -10.28
CA ALA A 508 11.89 -30.25 -9.64
C ALA A 508 12.56 -31.63 -9.64
N ALA A 509 11.81 -32.69 -9.30
CA ALA A 509 12.33 -34.05 -9.33
C ALA A 509 12.76 -34.48 -10.74
N ARG A 510 11.95 -34.17 -11.76
CA ARG A 510 12.30 -34.46 -13.17
C ARG A 510 13.54 -33.72 -13.62
N ALA A 511 13.64 -32.42 -13.31
CA ALA A 511 14.83 -31.63 -13.60
C ALA A 511 16.08 -32.20 -12.89
N MET A 512 15.96 -32.58 -11.61
CA MET A 512 17.07 -33.18 -10.85
C MET A 512 17.51 -34.56 -11.36
N VAL A 513 16.62 -35.32 -12.02
CA VAL A 513 16.98 -36.57 -12.68
C VAL A 513 17.82 -36.29 -13.92
N GLN A 514 17.45 -35.28 -14.71
CA GLN A 514 18.24 -34.86 -15.87
C GLN A 514 19.60 -34.28 -15.44
N LEU A 515 19.66 -33.54 -14.33
CA LEU A 515 20.87 -32.92 -13.80
C LEU A 515 21.66 -33.83 -12.84
N ALA A 516 21.37 -35.13 -12.79
CA ALA A 516 21.92 -36.03 -11.77
C ALA A 516 23.46 -36.06 -11.76
N GLU A 517 24.11 -35.98 -12.92
CA GLU A 517 25.58 -36.02 -13.03
C GLU A 517 26.27 -34.76 -12.47
N ALA A 518 25.58 -33.61 -12.49
CA ALA A 518 26.08 -32.33 -12.01
C ALA A 518 25.54 -31.96 -10.61
N ARG A 519 24.90 -32.90 -9.90
CA ARG A 519 24.30 -32.62 -8.60
C ARG A 519 25.38 -32.22 -7.59
N GLY A 520 25.21 -31.03 -7.02
CA GLY A 520 26.06 -30.54 -5.94
C GLY A 520 27.33 -29.82 -6.40
N THR A 521 27.58 -29.70 -7.71
CA THR A 521 28.80 -29.04 -8.22
C THR A 521 28.78 -27.52 -8.04
N GLU A 522 27.59 -26.92 -7.96
CA GLU A 522 27.38 -25.47 -7.87
C GLU A 522 26.73 -25.05 -6.52
N ILE A 523 26.85 -25.87 -5.47
CA ILE A 523 26.32 -25.51 -4.14
C ILE A 523 27.21 -24.45 -3.51
N VAL A 524 26.64 -23.30 -3.18
CA VAL A 524 27.24 -22.33 -2.27
C VAL A 524 26.78 -22.67 -0.85
N GLU A 525 27.69 -23.09 0.01
CA GLU A 525 27.38 -23.30 1.42
C GLU A 525 27.09 -21.95 2.10
N HIS A 526 25.92 -21.83 2.73
CA HIS A 526 25.58 -20.67 3.54
C HIS A 526 26.26 -20.79 4.90
N GLU A 527 27.27 -19.97 5.17
CA GLU A 527 27.96 -19.94 6.47
C GLU A 527 27.03 -19.33 7.54
N LEU A 528 26.62 -20.15 8.50
CA LEU A 528 25.93 -19.67 9.71
C LEU A 528 26.94 -19.10 10.71
N PRO A 529 26.57 -18.07 11.49
CA PRO A 529 27.42 -17.59 12.57
C PRO A 529 27.67 -18.71 13.60
N PRO A 530 28.83 -18.71 14.27
CA PRO A 530 29.15 -19.71 15.28
C PRO A 530 28.14 -19.66 16.44
N GLU A 531 27.68 -20.82 16.90
CA GLU A 531 26.78 -20.91 18.05
C GLU A 531 27.47 -20.35 19.31
N ARG A 532 26.83 -19.36 19.93
CA ARG A 532 27.28 -18.75 21.19
C ARG A 532 27.09 -19.75 22.33
N ASN A 533 28.18 -20.05 23.02
CA ASN A 533 28.12 -20.85 24.23
C ASN A 533 27.55 -20.02 25.40
N ILE A 534 26.32 -20.35 25.82
CA ILE A 534 25.61 -19.67 26.91
C ILE A 534 25.68 -20.43 28.25
N ALA A 535 26.54 -21.45 28.36
CA ALA A 535 26.65 -22.26 29.57
C ALA A 535 27.11 -21.40 30.76
N GLY A 536 26.34 -21.42 31.85
CA GLY A 536 26.63 -20.65 33.06
C GLY A 536 26.04 -19.24 33.09
N GLU A 537 25.40 -18.78 32.00
CA GLU A 537 24.67 -17.51 32.00
C GLU A 537 23.30 -17.65 32.68
N PRO A 538 22.83 -16.62 33.42
CA PRO A 538 21.44 -16.60 33.88
C PRO A 538 20.48 -16.54 32.67
N PRO A 539 19.30 -17.17 32.73
CA PRO A 539 18.33 -17.08 31.65
C PRO A 539 17.95 -15.63 31.36
N ARG A 540 17.93 -15.28 30.07
CA ARG A 540 17.51 -13.99 29.51
C ARG A 540 16.59 -14.28 28.34
N ILE A 541 15.30 -14.30 28.63
CA ILE A 541 14.26 -14.79 27.72
C ILE A 541 13.66 -13.62 26.96
N GLY A 542 13.59 -13.73 25.63
CA GLY A 542 12.76 -12.87 24.78
C GLY A 542 11.47 -13.57 24.42
N VAL A 543 10.33 -12.91 24.59
CA VAL A 543 9.00 -13.45 24.25
C VAL A 543 8.42 -12.67 23.08
N PHE A 544 8.07 -13.38 22.00
CA PHE A 544 7.48 -12.79 20.80
C PHE A 544 6.11 -13.42 20.56
N ILE A 545 5.05 -12.62 20.62
CA ILE A 545 3.68 -13.11 20.49
C ILE A 545 3.10 -12.66 19.16
N CYS A 546 2.64 -13.63 18.37
CA CYS A 546 2.06 -13.36 17.07
C CYS A 546 0.62 -12.87 17.20
N HIS A 547 0.30 -11.79 16.50
CA HIS A 547 -1.01 -11.17 16.42
C HIS A 547 -1.60 -11.34 15.01
N CYS A 548 -1.52 -12.55 14.44
CA CYS A 548 -1.97 -12.78 13.07
C CYS A 548 -3.51 -12.75 12.93
N GLY A 549 -4.04 -11.56 12.61
CA GLY A 549 -5.43 -11.30 12.26
C GLY A 549 -6.45 -11.84 13.29
N ARG A 550 -7.63 -12.25 12.81
CA ARG A 550 -8.68 -12.88 13.64
C ARG A 550 -8.31 -14.29 14.15
N ASN A 551 -7.31 -14.95 13.54
CA ASN A 551 -6.91 -16.31 13.94
C ASN A 551 -6.33 -16.36 15.35
N ILE A 552 -5.55 -15.34 15.74
CA ILE A 552 -4.99 -15.22 17.10
C ILE A 552 -5.60 -14.03 17.83
N GLY A 553 -5.50 -12.83 17.25
CA GLY A 553 -5.99 -11.59 17.88
C GLY A 553 -7.51 -11.50 18.02
N GLY A 554 -8.26 -12.33 17.29
CA GLY A 554 -9.71 -12.43 17.46
C GLY A 554 -10.14 -13.26 18.67
N ILE A 555 -9.23 -14.03 19.27
CA ILE A 555 -9.52 -14.98 20.36
C ILE A 555 -8.74 -14.61 21.64
N VAL A 556 -7.49 -14.19 21.49
CA VAL A 556 -6.56 -13.91 22.60
C VAL A 556 -6.32 -12.40 22.70
N ASP A 557 -6.33 -11.86 23.92
CA ASP A 557 -5.83 -10.51 24.20
C ASP A 557 -4.29 -10.50 24.08
N VAL A 558 -3.81 -10.39 22.84
CA VAL A 558 -2.39 -10.46 22.51
C VAL A 558 -1.56 -9.38 23.22
N PRO A 559 -1.96 -8.09 23.24
CA PRO A 559 -1.26 -7.08 24.04
C PRO A 559 -1.23 -7.41 25.53
N GLY A 560 -2.34 -7.90 26.09
CA GLY A 560 -2.39 -8.33 27.49
C GLY A 560 -1.45 -9.50 27.80
N VAL A 561 -1.34 -10.49 26.91
CA VAL A 561 -0.39 -11.61 27.05
C VAL A 561 1.06 -11.12 26.95
N ALA A 562 1.36 -10.16 26.06
CA ALA A 562 2.69 -9.59 25.95
C ALA A 562 3.11 -8.83 27.22
N GLU A 563 2.18 -8.08 27.82
CA GLU A 563 2.42 -7.38 29.08
C GLU A 563 2.55 -8.35 30.26
N TYR A 564 1.71 -9.38 30.32
CA TYR A 564 1.83 -10.45 31.31
C TYR A 564 3.19 -11.15 31.23
N ALA A 565 3.66 -11.46 30.03
CA ALA A 565 4.95 -12.14 29.84
C ALA A 565 6.13 -11.34 30.40
N LYS A 566 6.08 -9.99 30.39
CA LYS A 566 7.12 -9.14 31.01
C LYS A 566 7.25 -9.36 32.52
N THR A 567 6.18 -9.82 33.18
CA THR A 567 6.18 -10.05 34.64
C THR A 567 6.80 -11.40 35.03
N LEU A 568 7.05 -12.29 34.07
CA LEU A 568 7.55 -13.62 34.34
C LEU A 568 9.06 -13.61 34.66
N PRO A 569 9.54 -14.52 35.53
CA PRO A 569 10.96 -14.62 35.86
C PRO A 569 11.83 -14.77 34.61
N HIS A 570 12.94 -14.04 34.58
CA HIS A 570 13.95 -14.09 33.52
C HIS A 570 13.53 -13.57 32.14
N VAL A 571 12.29 -13.11 31.95
CA VAL A 571 11.88 -12.43 30.72
C VAL A 571 12.43 -11.01 30.74
N VAL A 572 13.32 -10.69 29.80
CA VAL A 572 13.95 -9.37 29.68
C VAL A 572 13.37 -8.54 28.54
N TYR A 573 12.67 -9.19 27.61
CA TYR A 573 11.98 -8.54 26.50
C TYR A 573 10.70 -9.31 26.16
N SER A 574 9.62 -8.58 25.91
CA SER A 574 8.36 -9.16 25.44
C SER A 574 7.64 -8.17 24.54
N THR A 575 7.16 -8.64 23.40
CA THR A 575 6.45 -7.83 22.40
C THR A 575 5.42 -8.66 21.64
N ASP A 576 4.41 -7.99 21.10
CA ASP A 576 3.53 -8.56 20.09
C ASP A 576 3.82 -7.99 18.70
N ASN A 577 3.66 -8.82 17.67
CA ASN A 577 3.83 -8.43 16.26
C ASN A 577 2.73 -9.08 15.40
N LEU A 578 2.24 -8.35 14.40
CA LEU A 578 1.14 -8.81 13.54
C LEU A 578 1.47 -10.13 12.80
N TYR A 579 2.73 -10.34 12.40
CA TYR A 579 3.18 -11.56 11.70
C TYR A 579 4.58 -11.99 12.13
N THR A 580 4.71 -12.77 13.20
CA THR A 580 6.03 -13.18 13.68
C THR A 580 6.84 -13.98 12.65
N CYS A 581 6.18 -14.72 11.76
CA CYS A 581 6.85 -15.47 10.69
C CYS A 581 7.28 -14.63 9.48
N SER A 582 6.99 -13.33 9.43
CA SER A 582 7.47 -12.49 8.32
C SER A 582 8.97 -12.27 8.40
N SER A 583 9.62 -12.08 7.25
CA SER A 583 11.07 -11.88 7.16
C SER A 583 11.54 -10.65 7.95
N ASP A 584 10.75 -9.56 7.97
CA ASP A 584 11.07 -8.37 8.77
C ASP A 584 11.03 -8.66 10.27
N THR A 585 10.05 -9.47 10.72
CA THR A 585 9.97 -9.83 12.12
C THR A 585 11.07 -10.82 12.50
N GLN A 586 11.50 -11.70 11.57
CA GLN A 586 12.67 -12.55 11.78
C GLN A 586 13.95 -11.73 11.92
N LEU A 587 14.16 -10.70 11.08
CA LEU A 587 15.27 -9.75 11.23
C LEU A 587 15.20 -9.02 12.58
N SER A 588 14.02 -8.49 12.94
CA SER A 588 13.79 -7.85 14.25
C SER A 588 14.09 -8.81 15.41
N ILE A 589 13.69 -10.08 15.33
CA ILE A 589 14.03 -11.08 16.36
C ILE A 589 15.56 -11.19 16.51
N LYS A 590 16.31 -11.28 15.40
CA LYS A 590 17.78 -11.32 15.42
C LYS A 590 18.38 -10.06 16.06
N GLU A 591 17.90 -8.87 15.67
CA GLU A 591 18.33 -7.60 16.27
C GLU A 591 18.03 -7.52 17.77
N ARG A 592 16.85 -7.97 18.22
CA ARG A 592 16.49 -7.97 19.64
C ARG A 592 17.28 -8.99 20.44
N ILE A 593 17.66 -10.13 19.84
CA ILE A 593 18.57 -11.11 20.47
C ILE A 593 19.90 -10.43 20.81
N GLU A 594 20.45 -9.65 19.88
CA GLU A 594 21.69 -8.91 20.11
C GLU A 594 21.49 -7.76 21.11
N GLU A 595 20.51 -6.88 20.89
CA GLU A 595 20.26 -5.68 21.69
C GLU A 595 20.00 -5.99 23.17
N TYR A 596 19.16 -6.99 23.45
CA TYR A 596 18.81 -7.38 24.83
C TYR A 596 19.70 -8.49 25.37
N ASN A 597 20.71 -8.92 24.61
CA ASN A 597 21.56 -10.06 24.93
C ASN A 597 20.73 -11.27 25.38
N LEU A 598 19.74 -11.66 24.55
CA LEU A 598 18.87 -12.79 24.82
C LEU A 598 19.67 -14.08 24.68
N ASN A 599 19.36 -15.09 25.49
CA ASN A 599 19.95 -16.43 25.38
C ASN A 599 18.92 -17.54 25.25
N ARG A 600 17.63 -17.19 25.27
CA ARG A 600 16.47 -18.06 25.07
C ARG A 600 15.35 -17.28 24.40
N VAL A 601 14.60 -17.92 23.52
CA VAL A 601 13.51 -17.26 22.79
C VAL A 601 12.23 -18.09 22.86
N VAL A 602 11.12 -17.44 23.25
CA VAL A 602 9.79 -18.03 23.25
C VAL A 602 8.96 -17.35 22.18
N ILE A 603 8.48 -18.11 21.20
CA ILE A 603 7.63 -17.61 20.13
C ILE A 603 6.24 -18.23 20.25
N ALA A 604 5.24 -17.41 20.56
CA ALA A 604 3.84 -17.82 20.55
C ALA A 604 3.25 -17.55 19.15
N SER A 605 3.02 -18.61 18.36
CA SER A 605 2.53 -18.50 16.98
C SER A 605 1.54 -19.61 16.61
N CYS A 606 1.01 -19.58 15.37
CA CYS A 606 -0.16 -20.37 14.98
C CYS A 606 0.09 -21.87 14.73
N SER A 607 1.28 -22.28 14.27
CA SER A 607 1.54 -23.69 13.92
C SER A 607 3.01 -24.07 14.06
N PRO A 608 3.39 -24.97 15.00
CA PRO A 608 4.76 -25.46 15.11
C PRO A 608 5.15 -26.27 13.86
N ARG A 609 4.26 -27.12 13.33
CA ARG A 609 4.55 -27.95 12.15
C ARG A 609 5.00 -27.14 10.93
N THR A 610 4.49 -25.92 10.79
CA THR A 610 4.78 -25.05 9.64
C THR A 610 5.90 -24.05 9.92
N HIS A 611 5.98 -23.50 11.14
CA HIS A 611 6.85 -22.37 11.44
C HIS A 611 8.02 -22.70 12.38
N GLU A 612 7.99 -23.84 13.08
CA GLU A 612 9.10 -24.21 13.98
C GLU A 612 10.44 -24.28 13.24
N PRO A 613 10.58 -24.92 12.05
CA PRO A 613 11.86 -24.92 11.33
C PRO A 613 12.32 -23.52 10.96
N LEU A 614 11.39 -22.66 10.53
CA LEU A 614 11.67 -21.27 10.16
C LEU A 614 12.24 -20.46 11.33
N PHE A 615 11.62 -20.58 12.50
CA PHE A 615 12.11 -19.92 13.70
C PHE A 615 13.44 -20.52 14.17
N GLN A 616 13.61 -21.83 14.11
CA GLN A 616 14.88 -22.49 14.41
C GLN A 616 16.02 -22.02 13.49
N ASP A 617 15.75 -21.82 12.20
CA ASP A 617 16.70 -21.21 11.26
C ASP A 617 17.00 -19.75 11.66
N THR A 618 15.99 -18.95 12.00
CA THR A 618 16.16 -17.56 12.46
C THR A 618 17.05 -17.47 13.70
N ILE A 619 16.86 -18.37 14.68
CA ILE A 619 17.66 -18.42 15.91
C ILE A 619 19.10 -18.87 15.62
N ARG A 620 19.30 -19.83 14.70
CA ARG A 620 20.64 -20.22 14.23
C ARG A 620 21.36 -19.08 13.51
N GLU A 621 20.65 -18.33 12.69
CA GLU A 621 21.18 -17.13 12.04
C GLU A 621 21.54 -16.01 13.02
N ALA A 622 20.98 -16.02 14.24
CA ALA A 622 21.37 -15.14 15.34
C ALA A 622 22.57 -15.67 16.15
N GLY A 623 23.11 -16.84 15.79
CA GLY A 623 24.19 -17.50 16.53
C GLY A 623 23.75 -18.15 17.84
N LEU A 624 22.46 -18.48 18.01
CA LEU A 624 21.95 -19.20 19.16
C LEU A 624 21.58 -20.64 18.82
N ASN A 625 21.51 -21.50 19.84
CA ASN A 625 21.03 -22.86 19.68
C ASN A 625 19.56 -22.84 19.24
N PRO A 626 19.16 -23.56 18.17
CA PRO A 626 17.79 -23.53 17.66
C PRO A 626 16.74 -24.06 18.66
N HIS A 627 17.15 -24.76 19.71
CA HIS A 627 16.25 -25.39 20.68
C HIS A 627 16.12 -24.61 22.00
N LEU A 628 16.67 -23.39 22.07
CA LEU A 628 16.66 -22.51 23.25
C LEU A 628 15.88 -21.23 22.97
#